data_AF-A0A117ITP2-F1
#
_entry.id   AF-A0A117ITP2-F1
#
_cell.length_a   1.000
_cell.length_b   1.000
_cell.length_c   1.000
_cell.angle_alpha   90.00
_cell.angle_beta   90.00
_cell.angle_gamma   90.00
#
_symmetry.space_group_name_H-M   'P 1'
#
loop_
_entity.id
_entity.type
_entity.pdbx_description
1 polymer ?
#
loop_
_entity_poly.entity_id
_entity_poly.type
_entity_poly.pdbx_seq_one_letter_code
_entity_poly.pdbx_strand_id
1 'polypeptide(L)'
;MGFSVSASAAIIFISFLIAASTLYTAWDNSYANVRAAQDEWYNLRLSQLNTRFVLNGSTGTYLVDNTNNYYNVTFHLEDRGITLYAPHWTGIYDGKYVTLYNVSDDNVGFLGDYTYVLPGDVIYVNVTYIPLDSTPHALKTVFENGCYFVIGWYYNGSAVVVDYTSTGCPLEVS
;
A
#
# COMPACT_ATOMS: atom_id res chain seq x y z
N MET A 1 -23.65 49.95 45.28
CA MET A 1 -22.41 50.25 44.54
C MET A 1 -22.57 49.68 43.14
N GLY A 2 -23.25 50.44 42.27
CA GLY A 2 -23.55 50.00 40.92
C GLY A 2 -22.36 50.26 40.01
N PHE A 3 -21.93 49.25 39.26
CA PHE A 3 -21.06 49.49 38.11
C PHE A 3 -21.75 50.52 37.20
N SER A 4 -21.01 51.56 36.79
CA SER A 4 -21.48 52.47 35.74
C SER A 4 -21.84 51.64 34.51
N VAL A 5 -22.95 51.97 33.84
CA VAL A 5 -23.43 51.29 32.62
C VAL A 5 -22.30 51.13 31.59
N SER A 6 -21.36 52.07 31.56
CA SER A 6 -20.16 52.04 30.73
C SER A 6 -19.16 50.92 31.08
N ALA A 7 -19.00 50.57 32.36
CA ALA A 7 -18.05 49.54 32.79
C ALA A 7 -18.57 48.13 32.47
N SER A 8 -19.87 47.89 32.65
CA SER A 8 -20.50 46.62 32.28
C SER A 8 -20.48 46.40 30.76
N ALA A 9 -20.70 47.44 29.97
CA ALA A 9 -20.58 47.37 28.52
C ALA A 9 -19.15 47.02 28.06
N ALA A 10 -18.13 47.60 28.71
CA ALA A 10 -16.73 47.31 28.39
C ALA A 10 -16.33 45.85 28.67
N ILE A 11 -16.79 45.28 29.79
CA ILE A 11 -16.50 43.88 30.14
C ILE A 11 -17.13 42.92 29.11
N ILE A 12 -18.38 43.17 28.70
CA ILE A 12 -19.06 42.35 27.68
C ILE A 12 -18.31 42.46 26.34
N PHE A 13 -17.89 43.65 25.96
CA PHE A 13 -17.17 43.87 24.71
C PHE A 13 -15.81 43.15 24.68
N ILE A 14 -15.03 43.22 25.76
CA ILE A 14 -13.76 42.49 25.88
C ILE A 14 -14.00 40.98 25.83
N SER A 15 -15.01 40.48 26.54
CA SER A 15 -15.36 39.06 26.55
C SER A 15 -15.76 38.58 25.15
N PHE A 16 -16.51 39.39 24.41
CA PHE A 16 -16.87 39.11 23.02
C PHE A 16 -15.64 39.09 22.10
N LEU A 17 -14.71 40.03 22.24
CA LEU A 17 -13.48 40.04 21.43
C LEU A 17 -12.61 38.81 21.69
N ILE A 18 -12.52 38.34 22.94
CA ILE A 18 -11.79 37.11 23.29
C ILE A 18 -12.51 35.87 22.73
N ALA A 19 -13.85 35.82 22.83
CA ALA A 19 -14.63 34.73 22.25
C ALA A 19 -14.52 34.70 20.72
N ALA A 20 -14.56 35.86 20.06
CA ALA A 20 -14.42 35.97 18.61
C ALA A 20 -13.01 35.59 18.14
N SER A 21 -11.96 35.98 18.86
CA SER A 21 -10.59 35.61 18.50
C SER A 21 -10.33 34.11 18.63
N THR A 22 -10.79 33.50 19.72
CA THR A 22 -10.69 32.05 19.92
C THR A 22 -11.51 31.26 18.90
N LEU A 23 -12.72 31.73 18.58
CA LEU A 23 -13.55 31.13 17.53
C LEU A 23 -12.89 31.23 16.15
N TYR A 24 -12.30 32.38 15.81
CA TYR A 24 -11.63 32.56 14.52
C TYR A 24 -10.44 31.61 14.38
N THR A 25 -9.58 31.50 15.40
CA THR A 25 -8.44 30.57 15.38
C THR A 25 -8.90 29.11 15.32
N ALA A 26 -9.95 28.74 16.06
CA ALA A 26 -10.49 27.38 15.98
C ALA A 26 -11.06 27.07 14.58
N TRP A 27 -11.76 28.03 13.97
CA TRP A 27 -12.28 27.90 12.62
C TRP A 27 -11.16 27.79 11.59
N ASP A 28 -10.17 28.69 11.62
CA ASP A 28 -9.05 28.68 10.67
C ASP A 28 -8.26 27.36 10.70
N ASN A 29 -7.94 26.88 11.91
CA ASN A 29 -7.30 25.57 12.08
C ASN A 29 -8.16 24.42 11.54
N SER A 30 -9.46 24.44 11.84
CA SER A 30 -10.37 23.40 11.35
C SER A 30 -10.49 23.42 9.82
N TYR A 31 -10.57 24.62 9.24
CA TYR A 31 -10.63 24.80 7.79
C TYR A 31 -9.35 24.33 7.10
N ALA A 32 -8.19 24.71 7.64
CA ALA A 32 -6.89 24.27 7.14
C ALA A 32 -6.75 22.74 7.18
N ASN A 33 -7.14 22.10 8.29
CA ASN A 33 -7.10 20.65 8.43
C ASN A 33 -8.01 19.93 7.43
N VAL A 34 -9.23 20.43 7.23
CA VAL A 34 -10.17 19.86 6.25
C VAL A 34 -9.64 20.01 4.82
N ARG A 35 -9.03 21.14 4.49
CA ARG A 35 -8.40 21.35 3.18
C ARG A 35 -7.21 20.42 2.96
N ALA A 36 -6.33 20.31 3.95
CA ALA A 36 -5.19 19.40 3.87
C ALA A 36 -5.63 17.94 3.67
N ALA A 37 -6.66 17.49 4.41
CA ALA A 37 -7.21 16.14 4.25
C ALA A 37 -7.84 15.92 2.86
N GLN A 38 -8.51 16.94 2.30
CA GLN A 38 -9.04 16.87 0.92
C GLN A 38 -7.91 16.73 -0.10
N ASP A 39 -6.86 17.54 0.02
CA ASP A 39 -5.72 17.49 -0.91
C ASP A 39 -4.98 16.15 -0.81
N GLU A 40 -4.77 15.64 0.39
CA GLU A 40 -4.19 14.30 0.63
C GLU A 40 -5.05 13.21 -0.01
N TRP A 41 -6.37 13.25 0.19
CA TRP A 41 -7.31 12.31 -0.44
C TRP A 41 -7.24 12.35 -1.97
N TYR A 42 -7.21 13.54 -2.58
CA TYR A 42 -7.07 13.68 -4.03
C TYR A 42 -5.73 13.15 -4.54
N ASN A 43 -4.64 13.43 -3.84
CA ASN A 43 -3.31 12.94 -4.21
C ASN A 43 -3.22 11.41 -4.09
N LEU A 44 -3.75 10.83 -3.03
CA LEU A 44 -3.82 9.38 -2.85
C LEU A 44 -4.70 8.75 -3.95
N ARG A 45 -5.83 9.36 -4.27
CA ARG A 45 -6.71 8.87 -5.34
C ARG A 45 -6.03 8.93 -6.71
N LEU A 46 -5.30 10.00 -7.00
CA LEU A 46 -4.52 10.13 -8.23
C LEU A 46 -3.38 9.11 -8.28
N SER A 47 -2.72 8.86 -7.15
CA SER A 47 -1.70 7.81 -7.02
C SER A 47 -2.28 6.44 -7.36
N GLN A 48 -3.42 6.08 -6.76
CA GLN A 48 -4.11 4.81 -7.02
C GLN A 48 -4.52 4.64 -8.50
N LEU A 49 -4.99 5.70 -9.14
CA LEU A 49 -5.38 5.65 -10.56
C LEU A 49 -4.19 5.47 -11.51
N ASN A 50 -3.01 5.97 -11.13
CA ASN A 50 -1.81 5.87 -11.94
C ASN A 50 -0.94 4.67 -11.56
N THR A 51 -1.24 3.95 -10.47
CA THR A 51 -0.55 2.69 -10.14
C THR A 51 -0.95 1.59 -11.09
N ARG A 52 0.06 0.96 -11.71
CA ARG A 52 -0.16 -0.14 -12.63
C ARG A 52 0.99 -1.13 -12.54
N PHE A 53 0.69 -2.34 -12.06
CA PHE A 53 1.64 -3.45 -12.02
C PHE A 53 1.23 -4.55 -12.97
N VAL A 54 2.23 -5.15 -13.62
CA VAL A 54 2.04 -6.28 -14.53
C VAL A 54 3.12 -7.33 -14.30
N LEU A 55 2.83 -8.57 -14.68
CA LEU A 55 3.86 -9.61 -14.74
C LEU A 55 4.73 -9.37 -15.98
N ASN A 56 6.05 -9.32 -15.82
CA ASN A 56 7.01 -9.23 -16.92
C ASN A 56 7.37 -10.65 -17.40
N GLY A 57 6.49 -11.23 -18.22
CA GLY A 57 6.60 -12.61 -18.71
C GLY A 57 5.43 -13.49 -18.25
N SER A 58 5.54 -14.81 -18.41
CA SER A 58 4.46 -15.75 -18.03
C SER A 58 4.60 -16.32 -16.63
N THR A 59 5.82 -16.53 -16.11
CA THR A 59 6.04 -17.16 -14.79
C THR A 59 7.33 -16.71 -14.09
N GLY A 60 8.09 -15.76 -14.66
CA GLY A 60 9.45 -15.44 -14.19
C GLY A 60 10.40 -16.65 -14.28
N THR A 61 11.06 -17.02 -13.18
CA THR A 61 11.96 -18.20 -13.11
C THR A 61 11.52 -19.17 -12.01
N TYR A 62 11.66 -20.48 -12.22
CA TYR A 62 11.35 -21.49 -11.20
C TYR A 62 12.44 -22.55 -11.12
N LEU A 63 12.63 -23.10 -9.92
CA LEU A 63 13.60 -24.16 -9.64
C LEU A 63 12.91 -25.28 -8.86
N VAL A 64 12.99 -26.50 -9.38
CA VAL A 64 12.37 -27.69 -8.78
C VAL A 64 13.44 -28.51 -8.09
N ASP A 65 13.20 -28.86 -6.82
CA ASP A 65 13.99 -29.84 -6.08
C ASP A 65 13.19 -31.13 -5.90
N ASN A 66 13.43 -32.08 -6.80
CA ASN A 66 12.79 -33.41 -6.76
C ASN A 66 13.25 -34.27 -5.58
N THR A 67 14.36 -33.93 -4.91
CA THR A 67 14.88 -34.73 -3.79
C THR A 67 14.08 -34.46 -2.52
N ASN A 68 13.72 -33.19 -2.31
CA ASN A 68 13.03 -32.71 -1.12
C ASN A 68 11.54 -32.38 -1.38
N ASN A 69 11.04 -32.66 -2.60
CA ASN A 69 9.65 -32.46 -3.02
C ASN A 69 9.13 -31.02 -2.86
N TYR A 70 9.94 -30.02 -3.22
CA TYR A 70 9.50 -28.63 -3.25
C TYR A 70 9.97 -27.92 -4.53
N TYR A 71 9.38 -26.75 -4.80
CA TYR A 71 9.86 -25.82 -5.81
C TYR A 71 9.90 -24.39 -5.28
N ASN A 72 10.75 -23.58 -5.90
CA ASN A 72 10.84 -22.15 -5.67
C ASN A 72 10.45 -21.43 -6.96
N VAL A 73 9.77 -20.30 -6.84
CA VAL A 73 9.36 -19.46 -7.98
C VAL A 73 9.73 -18.01 -7.70
N THR A 74 10.30 -17.36 -8.70
CA THR A 74 10.62 -15.94 -8.67
C THR A 74 9.78 -15.22 -9.73
N PHE A 75 8.86 -14.38 -9.28
CA PHE A 75 8.02 -13.54 -10.13
C PHE A 75 8.72 -12.23 -10.45
N HIS A 76 8.60 -11.82 -11.71
CA HIS A 76 9.15 -10.56 -12.22
C HIS A 76 7.99 -9.57 -12.34
N LEU A 77 7.87 -8.67 -11.36
CA LEU A 77 6.82 -7.65 -11.34
C LEU A 77 7.36 -6.38 -11.96
N GLU A 78 6.74 -5.88 -13.03
CA GLU A 78 7.11 -4.61 -13.66
C GLU A 78 6.11 -3.53 -13.25
N ASP A 79 6.67 -2.41 -12.77
CA ASP A 79 5.90 -1.19 -12.56
C ASP A 79 5.73 -0.47 -13.91
N ARG A 80 4.49 -0.18 -14.29
CA ARG A 80 4.14 0.63 -15.48
C ARG A 80 3.35 1.88 -15.09
N GLY A 81 3.37 2.23 -13.82
CA GLY A 81 2.61 3.31 -13.25
C GLY A 81 3.49 4.47 -12.81
N ILE A 82 3.59 4.63 -11.49
CA ILE A 82 4.23 5.75 -10.81
C ILE A 82 5.25 5.22 -9.83
N THR A 83 6.18 6.08 -9.43
CA THR A 83 7.14 5.72 -8.40
C THR A 83 6.44 5.31 -7.10
N LEU A 84 6.86 4.18 -6.54
CA LEU A 84 6.35 3.66 -5.28
C LEU A 84 7.49 3.33 -4.31
N TYR A 85 7.21 3.45 -3.02
CA TYR A 85 8.11 3.09 -1.93
C TYR A 85 7.90 1.63 -1.51
N ALA A 86 8.83 0.76 -1.92
CA ALA A 86 8.75 -0.69 -1.69
C ALA A 86 8.82 -1.15 -0.23
N PRO A 87 9.49 -0.46 0.72
CA PRO A 87 9.56 -0.91 2.11
C PRO A 87 8.21 -0.96 2.84
N HIS A 88 7.19 -0.23 2.36
CA HIS A 88 5.83 -0.28 2.92
C HIS A 88 4.95 -1.34 2.27
N TRP A 89 5.51 -2.17 1.38
CA TRP A 89 4.74 -3.20 0.71
C TRP A 89 4.59 -4.42 1.59
N THR A 90 3.42 -5.03 1.52
CA THR A 90 3.07 -6.21 2.30
C THR A 90 2.50 -7.27 1.38
N GLY A 91 2.51 -8.51 1.83
CA GLY A 91 2.01 -9.64 1.07
C GLY A 91 0.96 -10.42 1.86
N ILE A 92 0.11 -11.12 1.12
CA ILE A 92 -0.71 -12.21 1.64
C ILE A 92 -0.44 -13.42 0.77
N TYR A 93 0.17 -14.45 1.34
CA TYR A 93 0.46 -15.72 0.69
C TYR A 93 -0.47 -16.80 1.24
N ASP A 94 -1.33 -17.38 0.40
CA ASP A 94 -2.33 -18.40 0.77
C ASP A 94 -3.15 -18.04 2.03
N GLY A 95 -3.51 -16.77 2.15
CA GLY A 95 -4.29 -16.23 3.28
C GLY A 95 -3.47 -15.88 4.53
N LYS A 96 -2.16 -16.08 4.53
CA LYS A 96 -1.26 -15.65 5.60
C LYS A 96 -0.57 -14.35 5.25
N TYR A 97 -0.51 -13.44 6.21
CA TYR A 97 0.25 -12.21 6.07
C TYR A 97 1.76 -12.51 6.00
N VAL A 98 2.45 -11.88 5.06
CA VAL A 98 3.89 -11.98 4.88
C VAL A 98 4.49 -10.60 4.66
N THR A 99 5.70 -10.39 5.14
CA THR A 99 6.48 -9.18 4.84
C THR A 99 7.34 -9.42 3.62
N LEU A 100 7.46 -8.43 2.73
CA LEU A 100 8.20 -8.60 1.47
C LEU A 100 9.60 -8.00 1.53
N TYR A 101 9.77 -6.93 2.32
CA TYR A 101 11.00 -6.15 2.40
C TYR A 101 11.91 -6.63 3.53
N ASN A 102 13.18 -6.84 3.22
CA ASN A 102 14.25 -7.20 4.17
C ASN A 102 13.89 -8.38 5.10
N VAL A 103 13.38 -9.45 4.49
CA VAL A 103 13.02 -10.68 5.22
C VAL A 103 14.15 -11.71 5.15
N SER A 104 14.42 -12.34 6.30
CA SER A 104 15.32 -13.49 6.43
C SER A 104 14.60 -14.80 6.75
N ASP A 105 13.33 -14.74 7.14
CA ASP A 105 12.58 -15.86 7.74
C ASP A 105 11.27 -16.19 6.99
N ASP A 106 10.70 -15.24 6.25
CA ASP A 106 9.50 -15.48 5.45
C ASP A 106 9.88 -16.18 4.14
N ASN A 107 9.18 -17.28 3.80
CA ASN A 107 9.31 -17.98 2.51
C ASN A 107 8.96 -17.10 1.29
N VAL A 108 8.53 -15.85 1.49
CA VAL A 108 8.18 -14.90 0.44
C VAL A 108 8.95 -13.61 0.69
N GLY A 109 9.69 -13.11 -0.29
CA GLY A 109 10.43 -11.86 -0.13
C GLY A 109 10.99 -11.29 -1.43
N PHE A 110 11.45 -10.05 -1.37
CA PHE A 110 12.22 -9.45 -2.46
C PHE A 110 13.62 -10.06 -2.52
N LEU A 111 14.10 -10.36 -3.73
CA LEU A 111 15.49 -10.83 -3.93
C LEU A 111 16.53 -9.70 -3.81
N GLY A 112 16.09 -8.45 -3.92
CA GLY A 112 16.94 -7.27 -3.86
C GLY A 112 16.45 -6.28 -2.80
N ASP A 113 17.34 -5.35 -2.45
CA ASP A 113 16.99 -4.21 -1.61
C ASP A 113 16.39 -3.11 -2.49
N TYR A 114 15.07 -3.02 -2.50
CA TYR A 114 14.32 -2.03 -3.26
C TYR A 114 13.78 -0.96 -2.30
N THR A 115 14.35 0.23 -2.34
CA THR A 115 13.80 1.38 -1.60
C THR A 115 12.70 2.07 -2.40
N TYR A 116 12.95 2.31 -3.68
CA TYR A 116 11.99 2.91 -4.60
C TYR A 116 11.90 2.05 -5.85
N VAL A 117 10.70 1.99 -6.39
CA VAL A 117 10.39 1.32 -7.65
C VAL A 117 10.02 2.43 -8.61
N LEU A 118 10.80 2.61 -9.68
CA LEU A 118 10.49 3.60 -10.70
C LEU A 118 9.62 2.98 -11.79
N PRO A 119 8.84 3.80 -12.53
CA PRO A 119 8.13 3.32 -13.70
C PRO A 119 9.10 2.70 -14.72
N GLY A 120 8.84 1.46 -15.10
CA GLY A 120 9.66 0.63 -15.98
C GLY A 120 10.61 -0.32 -15.23
N ASP A 121 10.78 -0.17 -13.91
CA ASP A 121 11.61 -1.07 -13.13
C ASP A 121 10.93 -2.43 -12.91
N VAL A 122 11.77 -3.45 -12.77
CA VAL A 122 11.35 -4.83 -12.50
C VAL A 122 11.82 -5.22 -11.10
N ILE A 123 10.87 -5.69 -10.30
CA ILE A 123 11.08 -6.21 -8.95
C ILE A 123 10.99 -7.72 -9.01
N TYR A 124 11.93 -8.38 -8.34
CA TYR A 124 11.94 -9.84 -8.23
C TYR A 124 11.39 -10.26 -6.87
N VAL A 125 10.24 -10.94 -6.89
CA VAL A 125 9.61 -11.52 -5.70
C VAL A 125 9.82 -13.02 -5.72
N ASN A 126 10.53 -13.56 -4.74
CA ASN A 126 10.80 -14.98 -4.62
C ASN A 126 9.87 -15.62 -3.59
N VAL A 127 9.32 -16.79 -3.93
CA VAL A 127 8.55 -17.65 -3.05
C VAL A 127 9.25 -19.01 -3.00
N THR A 128 9.61 -19.46 -1.80
CA THR A 128 10.41 -20.66 -1.57
C THR A 128 9.64 -21.75 -0.83
N TYR A 129 10.15 -22.99 -0.91
CA TYR A 129 9.64 -24.16 -0.20
C TYR A 129 8.16 -24.46 -0.49
N ILE A 130 7.72 -24.26 -1.73
CA ILE A 130 6.35 -24.58 -2.14
C ILE A 130 6.29 -26.09 -2.39
N PRO A 131 5.31 -26.83 -1.83
CA PRO A 131 5.16 -28.27 -2.07
C PRO A 131 5.08 -28.59 -3.56
N LEU A 132 5.76 -29.63 -4.02
CA LEU A 132 5.74 -30.06 -5.43
C LEU A 132 4.44 -30.84 -5.76
N ASP A 133 3.30 -30.16 -5.67
CA ASP A 133 1.98 -30.70 -5.95
C ASP A 133 1.18 -29.78 -6.90
N SER A 134 -0.03 -30.21 -7.27
CA SER A 134 -0.91 -29.43 -8.15
C SER A 134 -1.81 -28.46 -7.38
N THR A 135 -1.49 -28.13 -6.13
CA THR A 135 -2.32 -27.20 -5.37
C THR A 135 -2.14 -25.77 -5.90
N PRO A 136 -3.23 -25.01 -6.05
CA PRO A 136 -3.15 -23.62 -6.46
C PRO A 136 -2.71 -22.75 -5.28
N HIS A 137 -1.74 -21.89 -5.54
CA HIS A 137 -1.22 -20.90 -4.61
C HIS A 137 -1.56 -19.50 -5.10
N ALA A 138 -1.69 -18.57 -4.17
CA ALA A 138 -1.92 -17.17 -4.49
C ALA A 138 -1.06 -16.26 -3.63
N LEU A 139 -0.42 -15.28 -4.29
CA LEU A 139 0.28 -14.18 -3.65
C LEU A 139 -0.43 -12.88 -4.02
N LYS A 140 -0.93 -12.20 -2.99
CA LYS A 140 -1.44 -10.83 -3.10
C LYS A 140 -0.40 -9.89 -2.53
N THR A 141 0.21 -9.09 -3.37
CA THR A 141 1.07 -7.97 -2.98
C THR A 141 0.22 -6.72 -2.82
N VAL A 142 0.35 -6.03 -1.69
CA VAL A 142 -0.31 -4.76 -1.39
C VAL A 142 0.75 -3.67 -1.36
N PHE A 143 0.53 -2.64 -2.15
CA PHE A 143 1.40 -1.49 -2.31
C PHE A 143 1.10 -0.42 -1.26
N GLU A 144 2.00 0.56 -1.12
CA GLU A 144 1.90 1.62 -0.10
C GLU A 144 0.61 2.46 -0.18
N ASN A 145 0.04 2.62 -1.37
CA ASN A 145 -1.17 3.40 -1.60
C ASN A 145 -2.46 2.58 -1.47
N GLY A 146 -2.34 1.35 -0.97
CA GLY A 146 -3.44 0.41 -0.76
C GLY A 146 -3.88 -0.36 -2.01
N CYS A 147 -3.36 -0.03 -3.19
CA CYS A 147 -3.56 -0.85 -4.36
C CYS A 147 -2.90 -2.22 -4.18
N TYR A 148 -3.38 -3.22 -4.92
CA TYR A 148 -2.88 -4.57 -4.82
C TYR A 148 -2.73 -5.23 -6.20
N PHE A 149 -1.86 -6.22 -6.22
CA PHE A 149 -1.63 -7.12 -7.34
C PHE A 149 -1.67 -8.55 -6.84
N VAL A 150 -2.44 -9.41 -7.49
CA VAL A 150 -2.61 -10.82 -7.14
C VAL A 150 -2.10 -11.66 -8.29
N ILE A 151 -1.32 -12.69 -7.95
CA ILE A 151 -0.91 -13.75 -8.87
C ILE A 151 -1.39 -15.07 -8.27
N GLY A 152 -2.14 -15.84 -9.06
CA GLY A 152 -2.43 -17.24 -8.77
C GLY A 152 -1.60 -18.15 -9.67
N TRP A 153 -1.01 -19.20 -9.13
CA TRP A 153 -0.24 -20.18 -9.89
C TRP A 153 -0.38 -21.58 -9.31
N TYR A 154 0.01 -22.59 -10.08
CA TYR A 154 0.12 -23.97 -9.62
C TYR A 154 1.24 -24.70 -10.39
N TYR A 155 1.69 -25.82 -9.85
CA TYR A 155 2.63 -26.69 -10.56
C TYR A 155 1.86 -27.80 -11.30
N ASN A 156 2.08 -27.94 -12.61
CA ASN A 156 1.35 -28.90 -13.45
C ASN A 156 2.03 -30.28 -13.58
N GLY A 157 3.07 -30.54 -12.77
CA GLY A 157 3.89 -31.75 -12.87
C GLY A 157 5.15 -31.59 -13.74
N SER A 158 5.25 -30.54 -14.56
CA SER A 158 6.41 -30.26 -15.40
C SER A 158 6.91 -28.82 -15.32
N ALA A 159 6.00 -27.87 -15.09
CA ALA A 159 6.28 -26.45 -15.01
C ALA A 159 5.33 -25.74 -14.03
N VAL A 160 5.76 -24.56 -13.58
CA VAL A 160 4.89 -23.63 -12.85
C VAL A 160 4.08 -22.83 -13.87
N VAL A 161 2.76 -22.83 -13.69
CA VAL A 161 1.81 -22.16 -14.59
C VAL A 161 1.09 -21.08 -13.80
N VAL A 162 1.12 -19.85 -14.30
CA VAL A 162 0.28 -18.75 -13.78
C VAL A 162 -1.14 -18.96 -14.29
N ASP A 163 -2.09 -19.09 -13.37
CA ASP A 163 -3.51 -19.32 -13.65
C ASP A 163 -4.23 -17.99 -13.89
N TYR A 164 -4.02 -17.02 -12.99
CA TYR A 164 -4.61 -15.70 -13.11
C TYR A 164 -3.72 -14.61 -12.54
N THR A 165 -3.90 -13.40 -13.06
CA THR A 165 -3.40 -12.17 -12.45
C THR A 165 -4.54 -11.18 -12.30
N SER A 166 -4.53 -10.40 -11.24
CA SER A 166 -5.52 -9.36 -11.00
C SER A 166 -4.88 -8.16 -10.33
N THR A 167 -5.35 -6.97 -10.65
CA THR A 167 -4.96 -5.74 -9.98
C THR A 167 -6.21 -4.98 -9.57
N GLY A 168 -6.13 -4.30 -8.43
CA GLY A 168 -7.23 -3.49 -7.96
C GLY A 168 -6.77 -2.49 -6.91
N CYS A 169 -7.57 -1.44 -6.72
CA CYS A 169 -7.35 -0.45 -5.70
C CYS A 169 -8.65 -0.27 -4.89
N PRO A 170 -8.57 -0.01 -3.58
CA PRO A 170 -9.73 0.29 -2.78
C PRO A 170 -10.45 1.52 -3.36
N LEU A 171 -11.78 1.46 -3.38
CA LEU A 171 -12.63 2.56 -3.88
C LEU A 171 -12.88 3.63 -2.81
N GLU A 172 -12.74 3.25 -1.54
CA GLU A 172 -12.91 4.11 -0.39
C GLU A 172 -11.61 4.12 0.42
N VAL A 173 -11.19 5.31 0.82
CA VAL A 173 -10.10 5.52 1.76
C VAL A 173 -10.74 6.00 3.05
N SER A 174 -10.62 5.19 4.10
CA SER A 174 -11.17 5.46 5.44
C SER A 174 -10.12 6.06 6.34
#